data_AF-A0A9Q9VVB8-F1
#
_entry.id   AF-A0A9Q9VVB8-F1
#
_cell.length_a   1.000
_cell.length_b   1.000
_cell.length_c   1.000
_cell.angle_alpha   90.00
_cell.angle_beta   90.00
_cell.angle_gamma   90.00
#
_symmetry.space_group_name_H-M   'P 1'
#
loop_
_entity.id
_entity.type
_entity.pdbx_description
1 polymer ?
#
loop_
_entity_poly.entity_id
_entity_poly.type
_entity_poly.pdbx_seq_one_letter_code
_entity_poly.pdbx_strand_id
1 'polypeptide(L)'
;MGDALVTSDHVRLTPDQQSKQGAIWSRIPCHLRDWELQVHFKIHGQGKKNLNGDGLAIWYTKERMQKGPVFGNRDFFTGLGVFVDTYPNEEKLMEAQRKRYTPRTQRIFPYVLAMVGNGTISYDHERDGRPTELGGCNAMVRNLKHDTFLFIRYVRRRLTIMLDIDGQHEWRDCLDVPGVRLPQGFYFGISAITGDLSDNHDLISMKLYQLTILRSKQEDVEEQEVLIPSVDNMELLRPYTDAEGMSSIAIFFSVLFSMLGVFLLVVVGLVLYGHWSESRRKRFY
;
A
#
# COMPACT_ATOMS: atom_id res chain seq x y z
N MET A 1 6.43 -21.33 -5.54
CA MET A 1 7.37 -21.03 -4.45
C MET A 1 6.60 -21.09 -3.14
N GLY A 2 7.26 -21.44 -2.03
CA GLY A 2 6.61 -21.48 -0.72
C GLY A 2 5.60 -22.62 -0.64
N ASP A 3 4.48 -22.37 0.04
CA ASP A 3 3.42 -23.35 0.27
C ASP A 3 2.46 -23.53 -0.92
N ALA A 4 2.74 -22.86 -2.06
CA ALA A 4 1.87 -22.93 -3.22
C ALA A 4 1.80 -24.36 -3.80
N LEU A 5 0.58 -24.85 -3.99
CA LEU A 5 0.25 -26.17 -4.54
C LEU A 5 -0.45 -26.01 -5.88
N VAL A 6 -0.02 -26.79 -6.87
CA VAL A 6 -0.64 -26.79 -8.21
C VAL A 6 -1.55 -28.01 -8.35
N THR A 7 -2.80 -27.79 -8.74
CA THR A 7 -3.76 -28.84 -9.11
C THR A 7 -4.07 -28.77 -10.60
N SER A 8 -5.00 -29.61 -11.07
CA SER A 8 -5.44 -29.60 -12.48
C SER A 8 -6.32 -28.39 -12.84
N ASP A 9 -6.98 -27.80 -11.85
CA ASP A 9 -8.03 -26.78 -12.00
C ASP A 9 -7.62 -25.41 -11.46
N HIS A 10 -6.72 -25.35 -10.48
CA HIS A 10 -6.23 -24.10 -9.91
C HIS A 10 -4.80 -24.24 -9.35
N VAL A 11 -4.23 -23.11 -8.95
CA VAL A 11 -3.04 -23.05 -8.12
C VAL A 11 -3.45 -22.48 -6.77
N ARG A 12 -3.36 -23.28 -5.71
CA ARG A 12 -3.57 -22.81 -4.34
C ARG A 12 -2.30 -22.13 -3.85
N LEU A 13 -2.34 -20.82 -3.65
CA LEU A 13 -1.21 -20.04 -3.14
C LEU A 13 -1.02 -20.30 -1.64
N THR A 14 -2.11 -20.26 -0.86
CA THR A 14 -2.12 -20.67 0.54
C THR A 14 -3.39 -21.46 0.85
N PRO A 15 -3.30 -22.50 1.69
CA PRO A 15 -4.49 -23.17 2.24
C PRO A 15 -5.07 -22.37 3.40
N ASP A 16 -6.31 -22.69 3.79
CA ASP A 16 -6.96 -22.22 5.03
C ASP A 16 -6.28 -22.84 6.27
N GLN A 17 -5.02 -22.46 6.47
CA GLN A 17 -4.15 -22.80 7.60
C GLN A 17 -3.30 -21.58 7.92
N GLN A 18 -3.01 -21.37 9.19
CA GLN A 18 -2.19 -20.25 9.66
C GLN A 18 -0.74 -20.33 9.15
N SER A 19 -0.09 -19.17 9.07
CA SER A 19 1.34 -19.02 8.82
C SER A 19 1.83 -19.66 7.51
N LYS A 20 1.04 -19.53 6.44
CA LYS A 20 1.38 -20.00 5.08
C LYS A 20 1.71 -18.84 4.16
N GLN A 21 2.64 -19.10 3.25
CA GLN A 21 3.09 -18.15 2.26
C GLN A 21 3.41 -18.86 0.94
N GLY A 22 2.69 -18.53 -0.11
CA GLY A 22 2.93 -19.09 -1.44
C GLY A 22 2.86 -18.05 -2.54
N ALA A 23 3.59 -18.33 -3.61
CA ALA A 23 3.66 -17.46 -4.76
C ALA A 23 3.95 -18.23 -6.05
N ILE A 24 3.47 -17.71 -7.17
CA ILE A 24 3.90 -18.07 -8.51
C ILE A 24 4.36 -16.83 -9.27
N TRP A 25 5.29 -17.04 -10.20
CA TRP A 25 5.93 -15.97 -10.96
C TRP A 25 6.11 -16.38 -12.40
N SER A 26 6.00 -15.42 -13.32
CA SER A 26 6.40 -15.61 -14.71
C SER A 26 7.89 -15.94 -14.77
N ARG A 27 8.26 -16.79 -15.75
CA ARG A 27 9.67 -17.10 -16.02
C ARG A 27 10.32 -16.04 -16.91
N ILE A 28 9.53 -15.44 -17.78
CA ILE A 28 9.96 -14.49 -18.80
C ILE A 28 9.51 -13.09 -18.37
N PRO A 29 10.39 -12.07 -18.49
CA PRO A 29 10.03 -10.69 -18.25
C PRO A 29 9.08 -10.16 -19.34
N CYS A 30 8.18 -9.26 -18.98
CA CYS A 30 7.25 -8.62 -19.90
C CYS A 30 7.89 -7.38 -20.53
N HIS A 31 7.92 -7.33 -21.86
CA HIS A 31 8.38 -6.18 -22.63
C HIS A 31 7.22 -5.45 -23.34
N LEU A 32 5.97 -5.73 -22.93
CA LEU A 32 4.81 -5.04 -23.49
C LEU A 32 4.73 -3.61 -22.94
N ARG A 33 4.47 -2.65 -23.83
CA ARG A 33 4.26 -1.24 -23.48
C ARG A 33 2.87 -1.00 -22.92
N ASP A 34 1.87 -1.53 -23.63
CA ASP A 34 0.46 -1.43 -23.29
C ASP A 34 -0.09 -2.84 -23.12
N TRP A 35 -0.66 -3.11 -21.96
CA TRP A 35 -1.11 -4.45 -21.60
C TRP A 35 -2.33 -4.43 -20.69
N GLU A 36 -3.04 -5.55 -20.73
CA GLU A 36 -4.10 -5.87 -19.77
C GLU A 36 -3.84 -7.26 -19.19
N LEU A 37 -3.84 -7.34 -17.86
CA LEU A 37 -3.75 -8.58 -17.12
C LEU A 37 -5.12 -8.92 -16.55
N GLN A 38 -5.68 -10.05 -16.96
CA GLN A 38 -6.86 -10.67 -16.38
C GLN A 38 -6.45 -11.71 -15.35
N VAL A 39 -6.95 -11.57 -14.13
CA VAL A 39 -6.68 -12.49 -13.02
C VAL A 39 -8.01 -13.07 -12.55
N HIS A 40 -8.17 -14.38 -12.74
CA HIS A 40 -9.28 -15.16 -12.20
C HIS A 40 -8.79 -15.85 -10.94
N PHE A 41 -9.32 -15.45 -9.80
CA PHE A 41 -8.92 -15.95 -8.50
C PHE A 41 -10.15 -16.34 -7.68
N LYS A 42 -9.94 -16.94 -6.51
CA LYS A 42 -10.97 -17.19 -5.53
C LYS A 42 -10.37 -17.12 -4.13
N ILE A 43 -11.06 -16.41 -3.23
CA ILE A 43 -10.74 -16.38 -1.80
C ILE A 43 -11.87 -17.02 -1.04
N HIS A 44 -11.59 -18.08 -0.28
CA HIS A 44 -12.63 -18.82 0.45
C HIS A 44 -12.07 -19.54 1.68
N GLY A 45 -12.90 -19.69 2.71
CA GLY A 45 -12.48 -20.34 3.95
C GLY A 45 -13.61 -20.48 4.96
N GLN A 46 -13.33 -21.20 6.04
CA GLN A 46 -14.33 -21.57 7.05
C GLN A 46 -14.52 -20.51 8.14
N GLY A 47 -13.62 -19.51 8.21
CA GLY A 47 -13.67 -18.40 9.16
C GLY A 47 -15.01 -17.65 9.12
N LYS A 48 -15.70 -17.56 10.26
CA LYS A 48 -16.95 -16.79 10.44
C LYS A 48 -16.65 -15.38 10.93
N LYS A 49 -17.54 -14.42 10.64
CA LYS A 49 -17.56 -13.06 11.22
C LYS A 49 -16.20 -12.33 11.20
N ASN A 50 -15.54 -12.30 10.03
CA ASN A 50 -14.27 -11.60 9.77
C ASN A 50 -13.02 -12.23 10.42
N LEU A 51 -13.09 -13.49 10.86
CA LEU A 51 -11.91 -14.27 11.27
C LEU A 51 -11.27 -14.90 10.03
N ASN A 52 -10.73 -14.05 9.15
CA ASN A 52 -10.07 -14.43 7.91
C ASN A 52 -8.90 -13.49 7.61
N GLY A 53 -7.93 -13.95 6.82
CA GLY A 53 -6.78 -13.13 6.45
C GLY A 53 -5.69 -13.90 5.70
N ASP A 54 -4.68 -13.23 5.16
CA ASP A 54 -4.60 -11.75 5.09
C ASP A 54 -5.03 -11.25 3.70
N GLY A 55 -4.76 -12.04 2.66
CA GLY A 55 -5.23 -11.79 1.30
C GLY A 55 -4.21 -12.23 0.27
N LEU A 56 -4.28 -11.63 -0.91
CA LEU A 56 -3.34 -11.89 -2.00
C LEU A 56 -2.86 -10.59 -2.67
N ALA A 57 -1.75 -10.68 -3.39
CA ALA A 57 -1.21 -9.58 -4.16
C ALA A 57 -0.76 -10.02 -5.55
N ILE A 58 -1.07 -9.19 -6.55
CA ILE A 58 -0.64 -9.32 -7.93
C ILE A 58 0.50 -8.35 -8.17
N TRP A 59 1.54 -8.82 -8.85
CA TRP A 59 2.81 -8.14 -8.97
C TRP A 59 3.17 -7.91 -10.43
N TYR A 60 3.77 -6.75 -10.69
CA TYR A 60 4.61 -6.50 -11.85
C TYR A 60 5.91 -5.86 -11.35
N THR A 61 6.93 -6.68 -11.07
CA THR A 61 8.11 -6.27 -10.29
C THR A 61 9.44 -6.73 -10.90
N LYS A 62 10.50 -6.00 -10.57
CA LYS A 62 11.88 -6.31 -10.98
C LYS A 62 12.36 -7.63 -10.40
N GLU A 63 12.23 -7.79 -9.09
CA GLU A 63 12.54 -9.03 -8.39
C GLU A 63 11.36 -10.00 -8.46
N ARG A 64 11.67 -11.30 -8.47
CA ARG A 64 10.70 -12.40 -8.42
C ARG A 64 11.19 -13.47 -7.46
N MET A 65 10.27 -14.32 -6.98
CA MET A 65 10.61 -15.48 -6.16
C MET A 65 11.36 -15.12 -4.85
N GLN A 66 11.01 -14.00 -4.24
CA GLN A 66 11.54 -13.57 -2.93
C GLN A 66 10.40 -13.60 -1.91
N LYS A 67 10.58 -14.36 -0.82
CA LYS A 67 9.61 -14.34 0.29
C LYS A 67 9.76 -13.04 1.07
N GLY A 68 8.65 -12.60 1.65
CA GLY A 68 8.62 -11.53 2.64
C GLY A 68 7.23 -11.27 3.21
N PRO A 69 7.08 -10.20 4.00
CA PRO A 69 5.87 -9.92 4.76
C PRO A 69 4.74 -9.35 3.90
N VAL A 70 5.01 -8.85 2.70
CA VAL A 70 4.01 -8.13 1.90
C VAL A 70 3.22 -9.11 1.05
N PHE A 71 2.11 -9.63 1.59
CA PHE A 71 1.25 -10.62 0.93
C PHE A 71 2.01 -11.81 0.36
N GLY A 72 3.10 -12.17 1.00
CA GLY A 72 3.95 -13.28 0.60
C GLY A 72 5.11 -12.92 -0.35
N ASN A 73 5.32 -11.65 -0.67
CA ASN A 73 6.49 -11.15 -1.41
C ASN A 73 7.41 -10.30 -0.52
N ARG A 74 8.64 -10.03 -0.99
CA ARG A 74 9.57 -9.13 -0.31
C ARG A 74 8.96 -7.73 -0.12
N ASP A 75 9.32 -7.11 1.00
CA ASP A 75 9.12 -5.68 1.18
C ASP A 75 10.14 -4.89 0.32
N PHE A 76 9.97 -3.57 0.24
CA PHE A 76 10.80 -2.68 -0.58
C PHE A 76 10.90 -3.17 -2.02
N PHE A 77 9.78 -3.61 -2.61
CA PHE A 77 9.75 -4.09 -3.98
C PHE A 77 9.94 -2.93 -4.98
N THR A 78 10.46 -3.25 -6.17
CA THR A 78 10.54 -2.31 -7.28
C THR A 78 9.54 -2.70 -8.37
N GLY A 79 8.45 -1.95 -8.50
CA GLY A 79 7.41 -2.18 -9.50
C GLY A 79 6.01 -1.81 -9.01
N LEU A 80 5.00 -2.51 -9.53
CA LEU A 80 3.60 -2.37 -9.14
C LEU A 80 3.17 -3.56 -8.28
N GLY A 81 2.48 -3.27 -7.17
CA GLY A 81 1.70 -4.23 -6.39
C GLY A 81 0.23 -3.83 -6.40
N VAL A 82 -0.65 -4.80 -6.67
CA VAL A 82 -2.10 -4.68 -6.52
C VAL A 82 -2.54 -5.69 -5.47
N PHE A 83 -3.07 -5.20 -4.36
CA PHE A 83 -3.38 -5.99 -3.18
C PHE A 83 -4.88 -6.19 -3.09
N VAL A 84 -5.30 -7.40 -2.76
CA VAL A 84 -6.67 -7.76 -2.38
C VAL A 84 -6.59 -8.12 -0.90
N ASP A 85 -6.78 -7.11 -0.06
CA ASP A 85 -6.65 -7.20 1.38
C ASP A 85 -7.99 -7.60 2.01
N THR A 86 -7.99 -8.62 2.85
CA THR A 86 -9.21 -9.19 3.43
C THR A 86 -9.34 -8.95 4.92
N TYR A 87 -8.32 -8.38 5.57
CA TYR A 87 -8.28 -8.18 7.01
C TYR A 87 -7.97 -6.71 7.34
N PRO A 88 -8.82 -6.02 8.12
CA PRO A 88 -8.64 -4.59 8.40
C PRO A 88 -7.70 -4.38 9.60
N ASN A 89 -6.38 -4.38 9.38
CA ASN A 89 -5.41 -4.29 10.47
C ASN A 89 -5.54 -2.96 11.24
N GLU A 90 -5.68 -1.84 10.52
CA GLU A 90 -5.73 -0.51 11.11
C GLU A 90 -6.99 -0.32 11.97
N GLU A 91 -8.16 -0.68 11.42
CA GLU A 91 -9.44 -0.62 12.12
C GLU A 91 -9.37 -1.44 13.42
N LYS A 92 -8.80 -2.66 13.35
CA LYS A 92 -8.69 -3.57 14.51
C LYS A 92 -7.77 -3.01 15.57
N LEU A 93 -6.64 -2.41 15.17
CA LEU A 93 -5.72 -1.75 16.09
C LEU A 93 -6.39 -0.54 16.78
N MET A 94 -7.13 0.28 16.04
CA MET A 94 -7.84 1.44 16.60
C MET A 94 -8.96 1.02 17.56
N GLU A 95 -9.73 -0.01 17.21
CA GLU A 95 -10.75 -0.63 18.07
C GLU A 95 -10.14 -1.10 19.40
N ALA A 96 -9.00 -1.80 19.35
CA ALA A 96 -8.29 -2.26 20.54
C ALA A 96 -7.77 -1.10 21.41
N GLN A 97 -7.35 0.00 20.79
CA GLN A 97 -6.89 1.22 21.48
C GLN A 97 -8.02 2.11 22.01
N ARG A 98 -9.31 1.75 21.81
CA ARG A 98 -10.49 2.54 22.19
C ARG A 98 -10.48 3.98 21.64
N LYS A 99 -9.76 4.24 20.54
CA LYS A 99 -9.77 5.56 19.89
C LYS A 99 -11.09 5.73 19.14
N ARG A 100 -11.72 6.91 19.26
CA ARG A 100 -13.01 7.20 18.61
C ARG A 100 -12.79 7.37 17.11
N TYR A 101 -13.48 6.56 16.31
CA TYR A 101 -13.47 6.68 14.85
C TYR A 101 -14.06 8.01 14.39
N THR A 102 -13.47 8.62 13.37
CA THR A 102 -14.15 9.60 12.53
C THR A 102 -14.61 8.88 11.25
N PRO A 103 -15.87 9.05 10.79
CA PRO A 103 -16.39 8.34 9.60
C PRO A 103 -15.61 8.58 8.30
N ARG A 104 -14.72 9.57 8.26
CA ARG A 104 -13.92 9.94 7.08
C ARG A 104 -12.69 9.05 6.86
N THR A 105 -12.28 8.23 7.82
CA THR A 105 -11.06 7.41 7.70
C THR A 105 -11.34 5.91 7.58
N GLN A 106 -12.59 5.46 7.66
CA GLN A 106 -12.90 4.03 7.70
C GLN A 106 -12.92 3.40 6.31
N ARG A 107 -12.14 2.33 6.12
CA ARG A 107 -12.24 1.48 4.93
C ARG A 107 -13.18 0.31 5.19
N ILE A 108 -13.81 -0.17 4.12
CA ILE A 108 -14.67 -1.35 4.14
C ILE A 108 -13.89 -2.49 3.50
N PHE A 109 -13.64 -3.55 4.27
CA PHE A 109 -12.88 -4.72 3.81
C PHE A 109 -13.81 -5.87 3.39
N PRO A 110 -13.38 -6.71 2.42
CA PRO A 110 -12.08 -6.68 1.73
C PRO A 110 -11.89 -5.44 0.84
N TYR A 111 -10.64 -5.02 0.68
CA TYR A 111 -10.26 -3.78 0.01
C TYR A 111 -9.17 -4.05 -1.03
N VAL A 112 -9.37 -3.52 -2.24
CA VAL A 112 -8.39 -3.58 -3.32
C VAL A 112 -7.65 -2.27 -3.39
N LEU A 113 -6.32 -2.29 -3.35
CA LEU A 113 -5.48 -1.10 -3.47
C LEU A 113 -4.27 -1.34 -4.38
N ALA A 114 -3.71 -0.27 -4.92
CA ALA A 114 -2.47 -0.33 -5.70
C ALA A 114 -1.35 0.51 -5.06
N MET A 115 -0.12 0.03 -5.19
CA MET A 115 1.10 0.72 -4.76
C MET A 115 2.17 0.60 -5.83
N VAL A 116 2.89 1.70 -6.09
CA VAL A 116 4.11 1.68 -6.89
C VAL A 116 5.31 1.81 -5.94
N GLY A 117 6.15 0.78 -5.94
CA GLY A 117 7.39 0.73 -5.17
C GLY A 117 8.60 1.03 -6.06
N ASN A 118 9.48 1.90 -5.59
CA ASN A 118 10.76 2.22 -6.24
C ASN A 118 11.95 1.46 -5.63
N GLY A 119 11.70 0.54 -4.69
CA GLY A 119 12.73 -0.16 -3.92
C GLY A 119 13.14 0.49 -2.59
N THR A 120 12.61 1.67 -2.24
CA THR A 120 12.94 2.36 -0.97
C THR A 120 11.75 2.53 -0.04
N ILE A 121 10.53 2.34 -0.55
CA ILE A 121 9.28 2.53 0.20
C ILE A 121 8.81 1.15 0.70
N SER A 122 8.54 1.06 2.00
CA SER A 122 7.99 -0.12 2.66
C SER A 122 6.46 -0.14 2.57
N TYR A 123 5.87 -1.33 2.50
CA TYR A 123 4.43 -1.51 2.69
C TYR A 123 4.09 -1.55 4.19
N ASP A 124 3.29 -0.59 4.66
CA ASP A 124 2.85 -0.50 6.05
C ASP A 124 1.68 -1.48 6.31
N HIS A 125 1.99 -2.68 6.81
CA HIS A 125 0.99 -3.72 7.09
C HIS A 125 0.11 -3.39 8.31
N GLU A 126 0.55 -2.53 9.24
CA GLU A 126 -0.29 -2.14 10.38
C GLU A 126 -1.38 -1.14 9.97
N ARG A 127 -1.16 -0.42 8.87
CA ARG A 127 -2.09 0.56 8.30
C ARG A 127 -2.62 0.16 6.92
N ASP A 128 -2.62 -1.13 6.60
CA ASP A 128 -3.18 -1.69 5.37
C ASP A 128 -2.70 -0.95 4.09
N GLY A 129 -1.41 -0.59 4.07
CA GLY A 129 -0.76 0.14 2.97
C GLY A 129 -1.23 1.58 2.74
N ARG A 130 -2.06 2.15 3.62
CA ARG A 130 -2.66 3.50 3.47
C ARG A 130 -1.66 4.62 3.17
N PRO A 131 -0.48 4.71 3.80
CA PRO A 131 0.44 5.82 3.55
C PRO A 131 1.00 5.86 2.13
N THR A 132 0.96 4.73 1.42
CA THR A 132 1.64 4.53 0.14
C THR A 132 0.70 4.06 -0.97
N GLU A 133 -0.61 4.02 -0.70
CA GLU A 133 -1.60 3.67 -1.72
C GLU A 133 -1.70 4.75 -2.80
N LEU A 134 -1.98 4.33 -4.03
CA LEU A 134 -2.41 5.22 -5.11
C LEU A 134 -3.92 5.46 -5.11
N GLY A 135 -4.66 4.65 -4.35
CA GLY A 135 -6.10 4.58 -4.30
C GLY A 135 -6.58 3.12 -4.33
N GLY A 136 -7.88 2.94 -4.20
CA GLY A 136 -8.48 1.62 -4.12
C GLY A 136 -10.00 1.67 -4.00
N CYS A 137 -10.61 0.49 -3.80
CA CYS A 137 -12.04 0.33 -3.63
C CYS A 137 -12.37 -0.87 -2.72
N ASN A 138 -13.55 -0.87 -2.13
CA ASN A 138 -14.06 -2.05 -1.42
C ASN A 138 -14.44 -3.16 -2.42
N ALA A 139 -14.16 -4.42 -2.10
CA ALA A 139 -14.47 -5.55 -2.97
C ALA A 139 -14.84 -6.79 -2.14
N MET A 140 -16.12 -7.15 -2.12
CA MET A 140 -16.63 -8.29 -1.33
C MET A 140 -16.32 -9.64 -2.01
N VAL A 141 -15.04 -9.95 -2.20
CA VAL A 141 -14.54 -11.07 -3.02
C VAL A 141 -14.55 -12.43 -2.33
N ARG A 142 -14.74 -12.46 -1.00
CA ARG A 142 -14.59 -13.67 -0.19
C ARG A 142 -15.85 -14.53 -0.22
N ASN A 143 -15.68 -15.85 -0.37
CA ASN A 143 -16.75 -16.86 -0.32
C ASN A 143 -17.88 -16.64 -1.35
N LEU A 144 -17.56 -16.01 -2.49
CA LEU A 144 -18.50 -15.90 -3.60
C LEU A 144 -18.73 -17.26 -4.28
N LYS A 145 -19.96 -17.46 -4.75
CA LYS A 145 -20.38 -18.71 -5.41
C LYS A 145 -20.06 -18.72 -6.91
N HIS A 146 -19.90 -17.54 -7.49
CA HIS A 146 -19.53 -17.30 -8.87
C HIS A 146 -18.05 -16.90 -8.99
N ASP A 147 -17.59 -16.75 -10.23
CA ASP A 147 -16.22 -16.40 -10.54
C ASP A 147 -15.90 -14.95 -10.18
N THR A 148 -14.66 -14.71 -9.73
CA THR A 148 -14.13 -13.38 -9.43
C THR A 148 -12.96 -13.05 -10.32
N PHE A 149 -13.04 -11.88 -10.98
CA PHE A 149 -12.01 -11.40 -11.88
C PHE A 149 -11.50 -10.03 -11.47
N LEU A 150 -10.20 -9.82 -11.63
CA LEU A 150 -9.52 -8.54 -11.47
C LEU A 150 -8.76 -8.22 -12.76
N PHE A 151 -8.92 -7.00 -13.25
CA PHE A 151 -8.34 -6.50 -14.49
C PHE A 151 -7.35 -5.41 -14.13
N ILE A 152 -6.11 -5.56 -14.55
CA ILE A 152 -5.08 -4.54 -14.42
C ILE A 152 -4.71 -4.10 -15.82
N ARG A 153 -5.11 -2.89 -16.18
CA ARG A 153 -4.82 -2.29 -17.49
C ARG A 153 -3.78 -1.20 -17.32
N TYR A 154 -2.71 -1.28 -18.09
CA TYR A 154 -1.68 -0.24 -18.16
C TYR A 154 -1.53 0.21 -19.62
N VAL A 155 -1.99 1.43 -19.90
CA VAL A 155 -1.99 2.01 -21.25
C VAL A 155 -1.55 3.45 -21.16
N ARG A 156 -0.59 3.88 -22.00
CA ARG A 156 -0.11 5.27 -22.05
C ARG A 156 0.14 5.89 -20.66
N ARG A 157 0.86 5.17 -19.79
CA ARG A 157 1.17 5.60 -18.40
C ARG A 157 -0.07 5.82 -17.51
N ARG A 158 -1.20 5.20 -17.85
CA ARG A 158 -2.42 5.20 -17.03
C ARG A 158 -2.67 3.78 -16.53
N LEU A 159 -2.82 3.65 -15.21
CA LEU A 159 -3.14 2.40 -14.53
C LEU A 159 -4.63 2.41 -14.20
N THR A 160 -5.36 1.43 -14.73
CA THR A 160 -6.77 1.22 -14.45
C THR A 160 -6.97 -0.17 -13.86
N ILE A 161 -7.69 -0.26 -12.74
CA ILE A 161 -8.06 -1.51 -12.08
C ILE A 161 -9.58 -1.62 -12.09
N MET A 162 -10.07 -2.75 -12.58
CA MET A 162 -11.50 -3.08 -12.62
C MET A 162 -11.74 -4.46 -12.02
N LEU A 163 -12.97 -4.71 -11.59
CA LEU A 163 -13.38 -5.94 -10.92
C LEU A 163 -14.68 -6.47 -11.53
N ASP A 164 -14.81 -7.79 -11.64
CA ASP A 164 -16.10 -8.47 -11.79
C ASP A 164 -16.26 -9.44 -10.61
N ILE A 165 -17.13 -9.06 -9.69
CA ILE A 165 -17.37 -9.78 -8.44
C ILE A 165 -18.85 -10.03 -8.19
N ASP A 166 -19.71 -9.63 -9.13
CA ASP A 166 -21.16 -9.84 -9.04
C ASP A 166 -21.61 -11.00 -9.95
N GLY A 167 -20.70 -11.57 -10.75
CA GLY A 167 -20.98 -12.69 -11.65
C GLY A 167 -21.83 -12.29 -12.84
N GLN A 168 -21.89 -11.00 -13.15
CA GLN A 168 -22.68 -10.42 -14.23
C GLN A 168 -21.87 -10.20 -15.50
N HIS A 169 -20.56 -10.46 -15.48
CA HIS A 169 -19.63 -10.13 -16.57
C HIS A 169 -19.63 -8.63 -16.89
N GLU A 170 -19.91 -7.80 -15.88
CA GLU A 170 -19.85 -6.35 -15.93
C GLU A 170 -18.68 -5.85 -15.10
N TRP A 171 -17.85 -5.00 -15.69
CA TRP A 171 -16.67 -4.45 -15.05
C TRP A 171 -17.06 -3.25 -14.19
N ARG A 172 -16.71 -3.32 -12.91
CA ARG A 172 -16.82 -2.19 -11.99
C ARG A 172 -15.44 -1.54 -11.82
N ASP A 173 -15.37 -0.23 -12.05
CA ASP A 173 -14.16 0.54 -11.83
C ASP A 173 -13.75 0.55 -10.35
N CYS A 174 -12.45 0.37 -10.09
CA CYS A 174 -11.88 0.37 -8.75
C CYS A 174 -10.86 1.51 -8.58
N LEU A 175 -9.94 1.64 -9.52
CA LEU A 175 -8.87 2.63 -9.50
C LEU A 175 -8.57 3.09 -10.92
N ASP A 176 -8.35 4.39 -11.12
CA ASP A 176 -7.91 4.91 -12.41
C ASP A 176 -6.95 6.10 -12.23
N VAL A 177 -5.65 5.84 -12.43
CA VAL A 177 -4.57 6.77 -12.07
C VAL A 177 -3.68 7.04 -13.30
N PRO A 178 -3.63 8.28 -13.79
CA PRO A 178 -2.67 8.69 -14.82
C PRO A 178 -1.27 8.92 -14.24
N GLY A 179 -0.27 9.03 -15.12
CA GLY A 179 1.09 9.40 -14.72
C GLY A 179 1.88 8.27 -14.05
N VAL A 180 1.37 7.04 -14.05
CA VAL A 180 2.08 5.87 -13.55
C VAL A 180 3.17 5.49 -14.56
N ARG A 181 4.42 5.44 -14.12
CA ARG A 181 5.59 5.08 -14.94
C ARG A 181 6.13 3.75 -14.45
N LEU A 182 5.98 2.72 -15.28
CA LEU A 182 6.51 1.38 -15.01
C LEU A 182 7.59 1.01 -16.04
N PRO A 183 8.77 0.54 -15.60
CA PRO A 183 9.77 -0.05 -16.48
C PRO A 183 9.25 -1.26 -17.23
N GLN A 184 9.76 -1.48 -18.45
CA GLN A 184 9.64 -2.76 -19.13
C GLN A 184 10.65 -3.76 -18.57
N GLY A 185 10.48 -5.04 -18.87
CA GLY A 185 11.40 -6.10 -18.48
C GLY A 185 11.19 -6.63 -17.05
N PHE A 186 10.07 -6.31 -16.41
CA PHE A 186 9.71 -6.83 -15.10
C PHE A 186 8.86 -8.11 -15.22
N TYR A 187 8.64 -8.78 -14.10
CA TYR A 187 7.96 -10.08 -14.05
C TYR A 187 6.56 -9.93 -13.47
N PHE A 188 5.62 -10.69 -14.04
CA PHE A 188 4.32 -10.86 -13.41
C PHE A 188 4.39 -11.92 -12.33
N GLY A 189 3.68 -11.71 -11.24
CA GLY A 189 3.55 -12.69 -10.17
C GLY A 189 2.25 -12.54 -9.42
N ILE A 190 1.93 -13.56 -8.65
CA ILE A 190 0.88 -13.49 -7.64
C ILE A 190 1.34 -14.24 -6.40
N SER A 191 1.05 -13.68 -5.23
CA SER A 191 1.38 -14.28 -3.95
C SER A 191 0.24 -14.11 -2.96
N ALA A 192 0.21 -14.96 -1.94
CA ALA A 192 -0.69 -14.85 -0.82
C ALA A 192 0.02 -15.18 0.49
N ILE A 193 -0.52 -14.67 1.59
CA ILE A 193 -0.04 -14.96 2.94
C ILE A 193 -1.23 -15.14 3.89
N THR A 194 -0.99 -15.91 4.94
CA THR A 194 -1.92 -16.12 6.07
C THR A 194 -1.13 -15.93 7.35
N GLY A 195 -1.67 -15.15 8.29
CA GLY A 195 -1.10 -14.91 9.61
C GLY A 195 -1.74 -15.82 10.66
N ASP A 196 -2.24 -15.19 11.73
CA ASP A 196 -3.07 -15.84 12.77
C ASP A 196 -4.46 -16.21 12.24
N LEU A 197 -4.90 -15.54 11.18
CA LEU A 197 -6.10 -15.87 10.42
C LEU A 197 -5.70 -16.48 9.08
N SER A 198 -6.65 -17.18 8.47
CA SER A 198 -6.41 -17.90 7.22
C SER A 198 -7.60 -17.86 6.29
N ASP A 199 -7.30 -18.09 5.02
CA ASP A 199 -8.24 -18.40 3.95
C ASP A 199 -7.47 -19.22 2.89
N ASN A 200 -8.21 -19.95 2.07
CA ASN A 200 -7.66 -20.47 0.82
C ASN A 200 -7.58 -19.32 -0.19
N HIS A 201 -6.42 -19.20 -0.84
CA HIS A 201 -6.17 -18.24 -1.89
C HIS A 201 -5.83 -19.00 -3.18
N ASP A 202 -6.82 -19.14 -4.06
CA ASP A 202 -6.69 -19.94 -5.28
C ASP A 202 -6.57 -19.01 -6.50
N LEU A 203 -5.59 -19.27 -7.36
CA LEU A 203 -5.49 -18.70 -8.70
C LEU A 203 -6.02 -19.73 -9.71
N ILE A 204 -7.06 -19.38 -10.45
CA ILE A 204 -7.59 -20.23 -11.52
C ILE A 204 -6.88 -19.92 -12.83
N SER A 205 -6.77 -18.64 -13.19
CA SER A 205 -6.03 -18.25 -14.40
C SER A 205 -5.45 -16.85 -14.32
N MET A 206 -4.34 -16.64 -15.05
CA MET A 206 -3.72 -15.34 -15.24
C MET A 206 -3.41 -15.17 -16.73
N LYS A 207 -4.10 -14.24 -17.39
CA LYS A 207 -4.04 -14.03 -18.85
C LYS A 207 -3.53 -12.63 -19.14
N LEU A 208 -2.45 -12.55 -19.90
CA LEU A 208 -1.83 -11.29 -20.32
C LEU A 208 -2.20 -11.02 -21.78
N TYR A 209 -2.72 -9.83 -22.06
CA TYR A 209 -3.06 -9.36 -23.39
C TYR A 209 -2.21 -8.15 -23.74
N GLN A 210 -1.68 -8.13 -24.96
CA GLN A 210 -1.09 -6.94 -25.56
C GLN A 210 -2.21 -6.07 -26.13
N LEU A 211 -2.17 -4.77 -25.83
CA LEU A 211 -3.12 -3.82 -26.37
C LEU A 211 -2.48 -3.05 -27.52
N THR A 212 -3.09 -3.10 -28.70
CA THR A 212 -2.61 -2.35 -29.87
C THR A 212 -3.16 -0.94 -29.82
N ILE A 213 -2.30 0.01 -29.46
CA ILE A 213 -2.66 1.43 -29.38
C ILE A 213 -2.03 2.18 -30.55
N LEU A 214 -2.83 2.92 -31.31
CA LEU A 214 -2.32 3.82 -32.34
C LEU A 214 -1.63 5.00 -31.66
N ARG A 215 -0.33 5.16 -31.92
CA ARG A 215 0.51 6.25 -31.41
C ARG A 215 0.98 7.12 -32.57
N SER A 216 1.18 8.40 -32.30
CA SER A 216 1.82 9.27 -33.28
C SER A 216 3.33 8.99 -33.31
N LYS A 217 4.01 9.25 -34.45
CA LYS A 217 5.48 9.12 -34.52
C LYS A 217 6.19 9.98 -33.48
N GLN A 218 5.59 11.09 -33.06
CA GLN A 218 6.15 11.97 -32.05
C GLN A 218 6.09 11.33 -30.66
N GLU A 219 4.98 10.67 -30.30
CA GLU A 219 4.86 9.93 -29.04
C GLU A 219 5.90 8.80 -28.94
N ASP A 220 6.20 8.11 -30.04
CA ASP A 220 7.20 7.05 -30.07
C ASP A 220 8.64 7.58 -29.87
N VAL A 221 8.92 8.81 -30.31
CA VAL A 221 10.24 9.45 -30.18
C VAL A 221 10.41 10.07 -28.79
N GLU A 222 9.34 10.62 -28.20
CA GLU A 222 9.34 11.20 -26.86
C GLU A 222 9.30 10.13 -25.74
N GLU A 223 9.13 8.86 -26.10
CA GLU A 223 9.09 7.76 -25.14
C GLU A 223 10.47 7.52 -24.52
N GLN A 224 10.71 8.18 -23.39
CA GLN A 224 11.87 7.95 -22.55
C GLN A 224 11.82 6.59 -21.86
N GLU A 225 12.99 5.94 -21.80
CA GLU A 225 13.17 4.72 -21.02
C GLU A 225 12.91 5.00 -19.53
N VAL A 226 11.97 4.26 -18.95
CA VAL A 226 11.67 4.33 -17.52
C VAL A 226 12.52 3.29 -16.81
N LEU A 227 13.48 3.75 -16.00
CA LEU A 227 14.37 2.86 -15.22
C LEU A 227 13.88 2.63 -13.79
N ILE A 228 13.21 3.62 -13.21
CA ILE A 228 12.73 3.60 -11.83
C ILE A 228 11.21 3.81 -11.86
N PRO A 229 10.41 2.93 -11.23
CA PRO A 229 8.97 3.13 -11.11
C PRO A 229 8.64 4.41 -10.35
N SER A 230 7.68 5.18 -10.87
CA SER A 230 7.22 6.41 -10.22
C SER A 230 5.78 6.73 -10.61
N VAL A 231 5.17 7.68 -9.89
CA VAL A 231 3.86 8.24 -10.25
C VAL A 231 3.99 9.75 -10.29
N ASP A 232 3.69 10.33 -11.45
CA ASP A 232 3.72 11.77 -11.65
C ASP A 232 2.66 12.44 -10.74
N ASN A 233 3.00 13.54 -10.07
CA ASN A 233 2.10 14.31 -9.19
C ASN A 233 1.46 13.51 -8.03
N MET A 234 2.16 12.52 -7.47
CA MET A 234 1.66 11.71 -6.34
C MET A 234 1.15 12.57 -5.16
N GLU A 235 1.75 13.72 -4.89
CA GLU A 235 1.34 14.63 -3.81
C GLU A 235 -0.10 15.16 -3.98
N LEU A 236 -0.58 15.32 -5.22
CA LEU A 236 -1.95 15.76 -5.50
C LEU A 236 -2.98 14.63 -5.33
N LEU A 237 -2.52 13.37 -5.38
CA LEU A 237 -3.37 12.19 -5.22
C LEU A 237 -3.55 11.81 -3.75
N ARG A 238 -2.66 12.26 -2.86
CA ARG A 238 -2.78 12.00 -1.42
C ARG A 238 -3.95 12.81 -0.86
N PRO A 239 -4.96 12.17 -0.24
CA PRO A 239 -5.89 12.88 0.62
C PRO A 239 -5.07 13.59 1.70
N TYR A 240 -5.39 14.85 1.98
CA TYR A 240 -4.78 15.60 3.09
C TYR A 240 -5.06 14.84 4.39
N THR A 241 -4.13 13.99 4.82
CA THR A 241 -4.13 13.43 6.17
C THR A 241 -3.63 14.53 7.06
N ASP A 242 -4.47 14.98 7.99
CA ASP A 242 -4.06 15.89 9.06
C ASP A 242 -2.72 15.39 9.62
N ALA A 243 -1.66 16.18 9.44
CA ALA A 243 -0.43 15.99 10.19
C ALA A 243 -0.87 15.87 11.65
N GLU A 244 -0.53 14.76 12.32
CA GLU A 244 -0.94 14.50 13.69
C GLU A 244 -0.60 15.73 14.54
N GLY A 245 -1.60 16.59 14.77
CA GLY A 245 -1.44 17.79 15.55
C GLY A 245 -1.05 17.35 16.94
N MET A 246 0.03 17.92 17.49
CA MET A 246 0.44 17.64 18.87
C MET A 246 -0.79 17.71 19.78
N SER A 247 -0.99 16.68 20.60
CA SER A 247 -2.09 16.65 21.57
C SER A 247 -2.14 17.98 22.33
N SER A 248 -3.34 18.53 22.58
CA SER A 248 -3.51 19.80 23.30
C SER A 248 -2.80 19.80 24.66
N ILE A 249 -2.63 18.63 25.28
CA ILE A 249 -1.87 18.44 26.51
C ILE A 249 -0.36 18.65 26.26
N ALA A 250 0.17 18.10 25.17
CA ALA A 250 1.57 18.28 24.79
C ALA A 250 1.87 19.76 24.46
N ILE A 251 0.96 20.44 23.77
CA ILE A 251 1.06 21.88 23.48
C ILE A 251 1.04 22.70 24.78
N PHE A 252 0.15 22.36 25.72
CA PHE A 252 0.07 23.06 27.00
C PHE A 252 1.38 22.94 27.78
N PHE A 253 1.93 21.73 27.91
CA PHE A 253 3.19 21.53 28.62
C PHE A 253 4.38 22.14 27.91
N SER A 254 4.44 22.10 26.56
CA SER A 254 5.53 22.76 25.84
C SER A 254 5.53 24.28 26.05
N VAL A 255 4.36 24.91 26.04
CA VAL A 255 4.22 26.35 26.31
C VAL A 255 4.57 26.66 27.77
N LEU A 256 4.09 25.86 28.72
CA LEU A 256 4.38 26.04 30.14
C LEU A 256 5.88 25.98 30.45
N PHE A 257 6.58 24.95 29.96
CA PHE A 257 8.02 24.80 30.19
C PHE A 257 8.84 25.88 29.48
N SER A 258 8.41 26.32 28.30
CA SER A 258 9.04 27.46 27.60
C SER A 258 8.91 28.75 28.42
N MET A 259 7.73 29.04 28.98
CA MET A 259 7.50 30.24 29.80
C MET A 259 8.33 30.21 31.09
N LEU A 260 8.39 29.06 31.77
CA LEU A 260 9.23 28.88 32.95
C LEU A 260 10.72 29.04 32.62
N GLY A 261 11.18 28.52 31.49
CA GLY A 261 12.55 28.69 31.01
C GLY A 261 12.92 30.16 30.75
N VAL A 262 12.04 30.90 30.07
CA VAL A 262 12.23 32.34 29.83
C VAL A 262 12.26 33.13 31.13
N PHE A 263 11.34 32.84 32.06
CA PHE A 263 11.32 33.50 33.36
C PHE A 263 12.62 33.28 34.13
N LEU A 264 13.14 32.04 34.14
CA LEU A 264 14.37 31.70 34.83
C LEU A 264 15.58 32.40 34.21
N LEU A 265 15.63 32.52 32.87
CA LEU A 265 16.66 33.29 32.16
C LEU A 265 16.61 34.78 32.50
N VAL A 266 15.42 35.38 32.63
CA VAL A 266 15.26 36.78 33.03
C VAL A 266 15.77 37.00 34.45
N VAL A 267 15.41 36.12 35.39
CA VAL A 267 15.86 36.21 36.79
C VAL A 267 17.38 36.08 36.88
N VAL A 268 17.97 35.09 36.21
CA VAL A 268 19.44 34.92 36.16
C VAL A 268 20.10 36.15 35.51
N GLY A 269 19.53 36.67 34.42
CA GLY A 269 20.02 37.88 33.77
C GLY A 269 20.01 39.10 34.70
N LEU A 270 18.94 39.29 35.47
CA LEU A 270 18.84 40.38 36.46
C LEU A 270 19.84 40.23 37.60
N VAL A 271 20.04 39.00 38.11
CA VAL A 271 21.02 38.72 39.17
C VAL A 271 22.45 38.98 38.66
N LEU A 272 22.80 38.48 37.48
CA LEU A 272 24.11 38.71 36.86
C LEU A 272 24.35 40.20 36.56
N TYR A 273 23.33 40.90 36.07
CA TYR A 273 23.38 42.34 35.83
C TYR A 273 23.60 43.13 37.13
N GLY A 274 22.88 42.77 38.20
CA GLY A 274 23.06 43.36 39.53
C GLY A 274 24.48 43.16 40.07
N HIS A 275 24.98 41.93 40.01
CA HIS A 275 26.32 41.58 40.50
C HIS A 275 27.43 42.30 39.70
N TRP A 276 27.23 42.46 38.40
CA TRP A 276 28.15 43.19 37.53
C TRP A 276 28.10 44.71 37.74
N SER A 277 26.90 45.28 37.94
CA SER A 277 26.69 46.69 38.31
C SER A 277 27.41 47.07 39.60
N GLU A 278 27.30 46.25 40.64
CA GLU A 278 28.02 46.47 41.90
C GLU A 278 29.54 46.34 41.74
N SER A 279 30.00 45.33 40.97
CA SER A 279 31.43 45.15 40.69
C SER A 279 32.04 46.31 39.90
N ARG A 280 31.27 46.98 39.04
CA ARG A 280 31.71 48.21 38.36
C ARG A 280 31.79 49.41 39.31
N ARG A 281 30.84 49.56 40.24
CA ARG A 281 30.85 50.66 41.22
C ARG A 281 32.05 50.59 42.18
N LYS A 282 32.55 49.38 42.48
CA LYS A 282 33.73 49.17 43.34
C LYS A 282 35.08 49.45 42.66
N ARG A 283 35.13 49.78 41.36
CA ARG A 283 36.37 50.14 40.64
C ARG A 283 36.61 51.66 40.51
N PHE A 284 35.75 52.49 41.10
CA PHE A 284 35.84 53.95 41.05
C PHE A 284 36.06 54.62 42.42
N TYR A 285 36.51 53.85 43.43
CA TYR A 285 37.03 54.35 44.69
C TYR A 285 38.44 53.81 44.91
#